data_AF-X1D8J1-F1
#
_entry.id   AF-X1D8J1-F1
#
_cell.length_a   1.000
_cell.length_b   1.000
_cell.length_c   1.000
_cell.angle_alpha   90.00
_cell.angle_beta   90.00
_cell.angle_gamma   90.00
#
_symmetry.space_group_name_H-M   'P 1'
#
loop_
_entity.id
_entity.type
_entity.pdbx_description
1 polymer ?
#
loop_
_entity_poly.entity_id
_entity_poly.type
_entity_poly.pdbx_seq_one_letter_code
_entity_poly.pdbx_strand_id
1 'polypeptide(L)'
;MKLRLILKTKTKKNKELSIKFPIAPSKHIGFINFINLARSQDLPIEISFEKISKSGEREESKIVGQFKLQGKADSKLYELEEEIQDAERQRKKLQQKRKQK
;
A
#
# COMPACT_ATOMS: atom_id res chain seq x y z
N MET A 1 -2.60 -10.83 -9.16
CA MET A 1 -2.03 -10.72 -7.80
C MET A 1 -3.06 -10.16 -6.81
N LYS A 2 -3.02 -10.55 -5.52
CA LYS A 2 -3.79 -9.92 -4.44
C LYS A 2 -2.82 -9.28 -3.44
N LEU A 3 -2.83 -7.94 -3.32
CA LEU A 3 -1.97 -7.20 -2.39
C LEU A 3 -2.78 -6.73 -1.17
N ARG A 4 -2.19 -6.82 0.03
CA ARG A 4 -2.82 -6.40 1.29
C ARG A 4 -1.82 -5.70 2.21
N LEU A 5 -2.21 -4.58 2.81
CA LEU A 5 -1.50 -3.99 3.93
C LEU A 5 -1.92 -4.72 5.22
N ILE A 6 -0.95 -5.20 5.99
CA ILE A 6 -1.19 -5.92 7.25
C ILE A 6 -0.62 -5.09 8.38
N LEU A 7 -1.50 -4.60 9.27
CA LEU A 7 -1.08 -3.96 10.52
C LEU A 7 -1.17 -5.01 11.63
N LYS A 8 -0.09 -5.15 12.41
CA LYS A 8 -0.03 -6.08 13.54
C LYS A 8 0.31 -5.29 14.80
N THR A 9 -0.33 -5.66 15.91
CA THR A 9 -0.02 -5.12 17.24
C THR A 9 -0.17 -6.21 18.31
N LYS A 10 0.27 -5.91 19.52
CA LYS A 10 0.12 -6.77 20.69
C LYS A 10 -0.67 -6.05 21.77
N THR A 11 -1.56 -6.77 22.43
CA THR A 11 -2.27 -6.27 23.62
C THR A 11 -1.37 -6.32 24.85
N LYS A 12 -1.77 -5.65 25.93
CA LYS A 12 -1.07 -5.73 27.25
C LYS A 12 -0.92 -7.16 27.78
N LYS A 13 -1.79 -8.09 27.36
CA LYS A 13 -1.74 -9.53 27.71
C LYS A 13 -0.90 -10.35 26.71
N ASN A 14 -0.07 -9.69 25.91
CA ASN A 14 0.76 -10.29 24.86
C ASN A 14 -0.01 -11.06 23.76
N LYS A 15 -1.34 -10.89 23.68
CA LYS A 15 -2.14 -11.42 22.57
C LYS A 15 -1.88 -10.61 21.30
N GLU A 16 -1.57 -11.29 20.20
CA GLU A 16 -1.39 -10.67 18.89
C GLU A 16 -2.75 -10.34 18.24
N LEU A 17 -2.84 -9.14 17.65
CA LEU A 17 -3.96 -8.69 16.84
C LEU A 17 -3.44 -8.25 15.48
N SER A 18 -4.19 -8.56 14.43
CA SER A 18 -3.87 -8.11 13.07
C SER A 18 -5.11 -7.67 12.33
N ILE A 19 -4.99 -6.60 11.57
CA ILE A 19 -6.00 -6.13 10.62
C ILE A 19 -5.38 -6.11 9.21
N LYS A 20 -6.18 -6.49 8.21
CA LYS A 20 -5.74 -6.64 6.82
C LYS A 20 -6.57 -5.73 5.92
N PHE A 21 -5.92 -4.77 5.27
CA PHE A 21 -6.56 -3.86 4.31
C PHE A 21 -6.24 -4.32 2.89
N PRO A 22 -7.23 -4.72 2.08
CA PRO A 22 -7.00 -5.04 0.68
C PRO A 22 -6.61 -3.79 -0.11
N ILE A 23 -5.57 -3.90 -0.92
CA ILE A 23 -5.16 -2.82 -1.82
C ILE A 23 -5.79 -3.12 -3.17
N ALA A 24 -6.56 -2.16 -3.70
CA ALA A 24 -7.19 -2.31 -5.02
C ALA A 24 -6.11 -2.46 -6.11
N PRO A 25 -6.32 -3.30 -7.15
CA PRO A 25 -5.34 -3.48 -8.23
C PRO A 25 -4.86 -2.19 -8.89
N SER A 26 -5.74 -1.19 -9.02
CA SER A 26 -5.40 0.14 -9.56
C SER A 26 -4.45 0.97 -8.68
N LYS A 27 -4.23 0.55 -7.44
CA LYS A 27 -3.36 1.22 -6.47
C LYS A 27 -2.08 0.43 -6.18
N HIS A 28 -1.90 -0.77 -6.74
CA HIS A 28 -0.74 -1.64 -6.46
C HIS A 28 0.58 -0.95 -6.77
N ILE A 29 0.75 -0.43 -8.00
CA ILE A 29 1.97 0.26 -8.41
C ILE A 29 2.24 1.50 -7.55
N GLY A 30 1.23 2.36 -7.40
CA GLY A 30 1.39 3.59 -6.62
C GLY A 30 1.78 3.30 -5.17
N PHE A 31 1.18 2.27 -4.57
CA PHE A 31 1.50 1.85 -3.21
C PHE A 31 2.94 1.34 -3.09
N ILE A 32 3.39 0.48 -4.00
CA ILE A 32 4.75 -0.07 -3.93
C ILE A 32 5.80 1.01 -4.20
N ASN A 33 5.58 1.86 -5.20
CA ASN A 33 6.46 2.99 -5.47
C ASN A 33 6.59 3.90 -4.25
N PHE A 34 5.47 4.17 -3.56
CA PHE A 34 5.51 4.94 -2.31
C PHE A 34 6.34 4.27 -1.22
N ILE A 35 6.13 2.96 -0.98
CA ILE A 35 6.90 2.19 0.01
C ILE A 35 8.40 2.18 -0.32
N ASN A 36 8.76 1.99 -1.59
CA ASN A 36 10.14 1.99 -2.03
C ASN A 36 10.78 3.37 -1.91
N LEU A 37 10.06 4.43 -2.28
CA LEU A 37 10.52 5.79 -2.12
C LEU A 37 10.77 6.09 -0.65
N ALA A 38 9.78 5.88 0.21
CA ALA A 38 9.88 6.09 1.65
C ALA A 38 11.08 5.35 2.27
N ARG A 39 11.30 4.09 1.85
CA ARG A 39 12.46 3.30 2.27
C ARG A 39 13.78 3.86 1.75
N SER A 40 13.85 4.22 0.47
CA SER A 40 15.07 4.71 -0.18
C SER A 40 15.57 6.02 0.41
N GLN A 41 14.66 6.86 0.89
CA GLN A 41 14.98 8.15 1.49
C GLN A 41 15.35 8.02 2.97
N ASP A 42 15.15 6.86 3.60
CA ASP A 42 15.31 6.64 5.05
C ASP A 42 14.61 7.71 5.92
N LEU A 43 13.47 8.20 5.42
CA LEU A 43 12.64 9.17 6.14
C LEU A 43 11.42 8.47 6.77
N PRO A 44 10.96 8.92 7.95
CA PRO A 44 9.73 8.41 8.55
C PRO A 44 8.53 8.66 7.64
N ILE A 45 7.60 7.70 7.61
CA ILE A 45 6.27 7.91 7.06
C ILE A 45 5.28 8.11 8.18
N GLU A 46 4.23 8.88 7.88
CA GLU A 46 3.16 9.20 8.80
C GLU A 46 1.91 8.40 8.45
N ILE A 47 1.30 7.80 9.47
CA ILE A 47 -0.07 7.30 9.42
C ILE A 47 -0.93 8.24 10.26
N SER A 48 -1.92 8.84 9.61
CA SER A 48 -3.02 9.57 10.24
C SER A 48 -4.36 9.04 9.74
N PHE A 49 -5.45 9.46 10.38
CA PHE A 49 -6.80 9.11 9.96
C PHE A 49 -7.49 10.35 9.43
N GLU A 50 -8.07 10.29 8.24
CA GLU A 50 -8.90 11.37 7.70
C GLU A 50 -10.38 11.02 7.90
N LYS A 51 -11.12 11.90 8.58
CA LYS A 51 -12.57 11.82 8.69
C LYS A 51 -13.20 12.67 7.60
N ILE A 52 -14.05 12.04 6.79
CA ILE A 52 -14.81 12.73 5.75
C ILE A 52 -16.26 12.84 6.23
N SER A 53 -16.76 14.07 6.39
CA SER A 53 -18.13 14.33 6.80
C SER A 53 -19.13 14.11 5.65
N LYS A 54 -20.44 14.15 5.96
CA LYS A 54 -21.49 14.09 4.93
C LYS A 54 -21.48 15.31 3.99
N SER A 55 -20.97 16.46 4.45
CA SER A 55 -20.78 17.67 3.62
C SER A 55 -19.50 17.62 2.78
N GLY A 56 -18.66 16.60 2.95
CA GLY A 56 -17.38 16.47 2.24
C GLY A 56 -16.21 17.19 2.90
N GLU A 57 -16.45 17.83 4.06
CA GLU A 57 -15.38 18.40 4.88
C GLU A 57 -14.46 17.30 5.39
N ARG A 58 -13.16 17.59 5.36
CA ARG A 58 -12.11 16.66 5.76
C ARG A 58 -11.46 17.18 7.02
N GLU A 59 -11.44 16.34 8.03
CA GLU A 59 -10.80 16.63 9.31
C GLU A 59 -9.76 15.53 9.58
N GLU A 60 -8.49 15.94 9.73
CA GLU A 60 -7.44 15.02 10.12
C GLU A 60 -7.57 14.70 11.62
N SER A 61 -7.53 13.41 11.94
CA SER A 61 -7.60 12.91 13.29
C SER A 61 -6.34 13.24 14.07
N LYS A 62 -6.51 13.49 15.38
CA LYS A 62 -5.40 13.70 16.32
C LYS A 62 -4.52 12.48 16.55
N ILE A 63 -4.95 11.29 16.08
CA ILE A 63 -4.17 10.06 16.21
C ILE A 63 -3.22 9.97 15.02
N VAL A 64 -1.95 10.23 15.29
CA VAL A 64 -0.85 10.18 14.31
C VAL A 64 0.26 9.26 14.81
N GLY A 65 0.93 8.57 13.89
CA GLY A 65 2.11 7.77 14.19
C GLY A 65 3.14 7.91 13.08
N GLN A 66 4.40 8.15 13.47
CA GLN A 66 5.53 8.16 12.56
C GLN A 66 6.37 6.90 12.74
N PHE A 67 6.75 6.28 11.63
CA PHE A 67 7.57 5.08 11.66
C PHE A 67 8.46 5.01 10.42
N LYS A 68 9.65 4.44 10.60
CA LYS A 68 10.56 4.14 9.50
C LYS A 68 10.30 2.75 8.95
N LEU A 69 10.34 2.63 7.63
CA LEU A 69 10.24 1.34 6.96
C LEU A 69 11.60 0.64 6.98
N GLN A 70 11.61 -0.65 7.28
CA GLN A 70 12.80 -1.50 7.23
C GLN A 70 12.59 -2.64 6.24
N GLY A 71 13.56 -2.85 5.34
CA GLY A 71 13.55 -3.96 4.39
C GLY A 71 13.96 -5.27 5.06
N LYS A 72 13.12 -6.31 4.98
CA LYS A 72 13.47 -7.66 5.48
C LYS A 72 14.19 -8.54 4.45
N ALA A 73 14.18 -8.17 3.17
CA ALA A 73 14.99 -8.73 2.09
C ALA A 73 14.76 -7.89 0.82
N ASP A 74 15.83 -7.35 0.22
CA ASP A 74 15.72 -6.46 -0.95
C ASP A 74 15.33 -7.20 -2.23
N SER A 75 15.79 -8.44 -2.43
CA SER A 75 15.51 -9.23 -3.64
C SER A 75 14.02 -9.49 -3.86
N LYS A 76 13.26 -9.77 -2.80
CA LYS A 76 11.82 -10.09 -2.87
C LYS A 76 10.93 -8.91 -3.22
N LEU A 77 11.42 -7.68 -3.04
CA LEU A 77 10.68 -6.47 -3.45
C LEU A 77 10.77 -6.27 -4.96
N TYR A 78 11.95 -6.51 -5.56
CA TYR A 78 12.13 -6.42 -7.01
C TYR A 78 11.29 -7.45 -7.77
N GLU A 79 11.23 -8.70 -7.29
CA GLU A 79 10.36 -9.74 -7.86
C GLU A 79 8.88 -9.31 -7.83
N LEU A 80 8.45 -8.72 -6.71
CA LEU A 80 7.07 -8.23 -6.55
C LEU A 80 6.77 -7.07 -7.52
N GLU A 81 7.72 -6.17 -7.73
CA GLU A 81 7.58 -5.07 -8.69
C GLU A 81 7.42 -5.58 -10.13
N GLU A 82 8.24 -6.54 -10.53
CA GLU A 82 8.23 -7.12 -11.87
C GLU A 82 6.89 -7.81 -12.17
N GLU A 83 6.39 -8.64 -11.24
CA GLU A 83 5.10 -9.32 -11.38
C GLU A 83 3.93 -8.33 -11.61
N ILE A 84 3.97 -7.17 -10.96
CA ILE A 84 2.91 -6.16 -11.06
C ILE A 84 3.02 -5.38 -12.36
N GLN A 85 4.23 -5.03 -12.78
CA GLN A 85 4.46 -4.37 -14.06
C GLN A 85 3.97 -5.25 -15.22
N ASP A 86 4.26 -6.55 -15.18
CA ASP A 86 3.80 -7.48 -16.19
C ASP A 86 2.28 -7.66 -16.18
N ALA A 87 1.66 -7.76 -15.00
CA ALA A 87 0.20 -7.81 -14.89
C ALA A 87 -0.47 -6.56 -15.47
N GLU A 88 0.11 -5.38 -15.28
CA GLU A 88 -0.38 -4.14 -15.89
C GLU A 88 -0.20 -4.10 -17.41
N ARG A 89 0.96 -4.51 -17.91
CA ARG A 89 1.22 -4.58 -19.36
C ARG A 89 0.21 -5.48 -20.05
N GLN A 90 -0.07 -6.65 -19.48
CA GLN A 90 -1.08 -7.57 -19.99
C GLN A 90 -2.49 -6.95 -19.97
N ARG A 91 -2.86 -6.26 -18.86
CA ARG A 91 -4.14 -5.58 -18.76
C ARG A 91 -4.31 -4.47 -19.81
N LYS A 92 -3.27 -3.67 -20.06
CA LYS A 92 -3.28 -2.61 -21.09
C LYS A 92 -3.42 -3.19 -22.50
N LYS A 93 -2.69 -4.26 -22.83
CA LYS A 93 -2.80 -4.98 -24.12
C LYS A 93 -4.21 -5.52 -24.35
N LEU A 94 -4.84 -6.12 -23.34
CA LEU A 94 -6.21 -6.63 -23.42
C LEU A 94 -7.25 -5.51 -23.60
N GLN A 95 -7.06 -4.37 -22.94
CA GLN A 95 -7.95 -3.21 -23.10
C GLN A 95 -7.85 -2.59 -24.50
N GLN A 96 -6.65 -2.49 -25.09
CA GLN A 96 -6.47 -2.01 -26.46
C GLN A 96 -7.14 -2.92 -27.48
N LYS A 97 -6.98 -4.25 -27.35
CA LYS A 97 -7.66 -5.22 -28.23
C LYS A 97 -9.19 -5.12 -28.19
N ARG A 98 -9.77 -4.74 -27.05
CA ARG A 98 -11.22 -4.56 -26.90
C ARG A 98 -11.74 -3.24 -27.49
N LYS A 99 -10.89 -2.22 -27.63
CA LYS A 99 -11.25 -0.94 -28.25
C LYS A 99 -11.16 -0.94 -29.79
N GLN A 100 -10.45 -1.91 -30.36
CA GLN A 100 -10.28 -2.09 -31.80
C GLN A 100 -11.32 -3.05 -32.43
N LYS A 101 -12.18 -3.66 -31.61
CA LYS A 101 -13.40 -4.36 -32.03
C LYS A 101 -14.59 -3.44 -31.85
#